data_AF-A0A1G4WGC5-F1
#
_entry.id   AF-A0A1G4WGC5-F1
#
_cell.length_a   1.000
_cell.length_b   1.000
_cell.length_c   1.000
_cell.angle_alpha   90.00
_cell.angle_beta   90.00
_cell.angle_gamma   90.00
#
_symmetry.space_group_name_H-M   'P 1'
#
loop_
_entity.id
_entity.type
_entity.pdbx_description
1 polymer ?
#
loop_
_entity_poly.entity_id
_entity_poly.type
_entity_poly.pdbx_seq_one_letter_code
_entity_poly.pdbx_strand_id
1 'polypeptide(L)' 'MSSGTPRSAIEQAPAIALPDATTAATALWLTATTALALIAFYFVGFDQGAVSVFGADTHVHEFLHDARHVLGFPCH' A
#
# COMPACT_ATOMS: atom_id res chain seq x y z
N MET A 1 50.05 46.37 -11.94
CA MET A 1 48.57 46.35 -11.95
C MET A 1 48.14 44.95 -12.36
N SER A 2 47.81 44.10 -11.39
CA SER A 2 47.41 42.70 -11.61
C SER A 2 45.89 42.66 -11.74
N SER A 3 45.40 42.41 -12.95
CA SER A 3 43.98 42.27 -13.26
C SER A 3 43.49 40.91 -12.77
N GLY A 4 42.68 40.91 -11.72
CA GLY A 4 42.03 39.73 -11.18
C GLY A 4 41.03 39.16 -12.18
N THR A 5 41.19 37.87 -12.48
CA THR A 5 40.23 37.07 -13.25
C THR A 5 38.88 37.04 -12.53
N PRO A 6 37.76 37.40 -13.16
CA PRO A 6 36.46 37.23 -12.53
C PRO A 6 36.20 35.73 -12.40
N ARG A 7 36.00 35.29 -11.15
CA ARG A 7 35.44 33.97 -10.84
C ARG A 7 34.14 33.86 -11.64
N SER A 8 34.10 32.92 -12.59
CA SER A 8 32.88 32.55 -13.31
C SER A 8 31.85 32.01 -12.33
N ALA A 9 31.15 32.93 -11.67
CA ALA A 9 29.87 32.71 -11.00
C ALA A 9 28.80 32.62 -12.09
N ILE A 10 28.92 31.64 -12.99
CA ILE A 10 27.77 31.17 -13.75
C ILE A 10 27.04 30.26 -12.76
N GLU A 11 26.23 30.91 -11.93
CA GLU A 11 24.89 30.45 -11.59
C GLU A 11 24.73 28.93 -11.64
N GLN A 12 25.13 28.28 -10.54
CA GLN A 12 24.80 26.88 -10.30
C GLN A 12 23.27 26.80 -10.18
N ALA A 13 22.59 26.64 -11.32
CA ALA A 13 21.16 26.37 -11.35
C ALA A 13 20.89 25.13 -10.48
N PRO A 14 19.81 25.09 -9.69
CA PRO A 14 19.52 23.95 -8.84
C PRO A 14 19.34 22.72 -9.73
N ALA A 15 20.35 21.84 -9.71
CA ALA A 15 20.28 20.56 -10.39
C ALA A 15 19.34 19.65 -9.58
N ILE A 16 18.24 19.24 -10.19
CA ILE A 16 17.34 18.25 -9.60
C ILE A 16 18.10 16.93 -9.56
N ALA A 17 18.45 16.47 -8.36
CA ALA A 17 19.08 15.17 -8.17
C ALA A 17 18.05 14.07 -8.46
N LEU A 18 18.33 13.25 -9.47
CA LEU A 18 17.55 12.06 -9.76
C LEU A 18 17.92 10.95 -8.78
N PRO A 19 16.95 10.11 -8.34
CA PRO A 19 17.26 8.98 -7.48
C PRO A 19 18.22 8.03 -8.18
N ASP A 20 19.24 7.59 -7.45
CA ASP A 20 20.15 6.56 -7.92
C ASP A 20 19.48 5.17 -7.95
N ALA A 21 20.15 4.21 -8.58
CA ALA A 21 19.62 2.86 -8.75
C ALA A 21 19.33 2.18 -7.41
N THR A 22 20.13 2.45 -6.38
CA THR A 22 19.94 1.91 -5.03
C THR A 22 18.69 2.46 -4.36
N THR A 23 18.43 3.77 -4.49
CA THR A 23 17.23 4.42 -3.96
C THR A 23 15.98 3.91 -4.67
N ALA A 24 16.03 3.82 -6.01
CA ALA A 24 14.93 3.29 -6.82
C ALA A 24 14.63 1.81 -6.49
N ALA A 25 15.66 0.97 -6.35
CA ALA A 25 15.50 -0.43 -5.99
C ALA A 25 14.92 -0.59 -4.57
N THR A 26 15.36 0.24 -3.62
CA THR A 26 14.83 0.23 -2.25
C THR A 26 13.36 0.63 -2.23
N ALA A 27 13.00 1.71 -2.95
CA ALA A 27 11.62 2.15 -3.05
C ALA A 27 10.73 1.06 -3.68
N LEU A 28 11.21 0.38 -4.73
CA LEU A 28 10.49 -0.71 -5.38
C LEU A 28 10.26 -1.88 -4.41
N TRP A 29 11.29 -2.31 -3.68
CA TRP A 29 11.17 -3.39 -2.71
C TRP A 29 10.19 -3.06 -1.59
N LEU A 30 10.32 -1.88 -0.98
CA LEU A 30 9.42 -1.44 0.08
C LEU A 30 7.96 -1.37 -0.40
N THR A 31 7.75 -0.83 -1.59
CA THR A 31 6.41 -0.72 -2.18
C THR A 31 5.83 -2.10 -2.46
N ALA A 32 6.60 -3.00 -3.08
CA ALA A 32 6.16 -4.35 -3.40
C ALA A 32 5.83 -5.15 -2.13
N THR A 33 6.72 -5.12 -1.13
CA THR A 33 6.49 -5.81 0.15
C THR A 33 5.27 -5.25 0.89
N THR A 34 5.10 -3.92 0.91
CA THR A 34 3.92 -3.30 1.52
C THR A 34 2.64 -3.71 0.81
N ALA A 35 2.63 -3.69 -0.53
CA ALA A 35 1.48 -4.14 -1.31
C ALA A 35 1.14 -5.60 -1.02
N LEU A 36 2.14 -6.50 -0.97
CA LEU A 36 1.93 -7.90 -0.62
C LEU A 36 1.39 -8.07 0.80
N ALA A 37 1.91 -7.31 1.77
CA ALA A 37 1.41 -7.32 3.14
C ALA A 37 -0.06 -6.86 3.21
N LEU A 38 -0.44 -5.82 2.47
CA LEU A 38 -1.81 -5.34 2.40
C LEU A 38 -2.75 -6.36 1.74
N ILE A 39 -2.29 -7.05 0.70
CA ILE A 39 -3.07 -8.13 0.06
C ILE A 39 -3.30 -9.28 1.05
N ALA A 40 -2.26 -9.71 1.78
CA ALA A 40 -2.38 -10.74 2.80
C ALA A 40 -3.34 -10.29 3.92
N PHE A 41 -3.19 -9.06 4.40
CA PHE A 41 -4.06 -8.48 5.42
C PHE A 41 -5.52 -8.41 4.95
N TYR A 42 -5.74 -8.04 3.69
CA TYR A 42 -7.06 -8.05 3.07
C TYR A 42 -7.69 -9.44 3.08
N PHE A 43 -6.94 -10.49 2.74
CA PHE A 43 -7.47 -11.87 2.80
C PHE A 43 -7.82 -12.30 4.21
N VAL A 44 -6.99 -11.95 5.20
CA VAL A 44 -7.31 -12.19 6.62
C VAL A 44 -8.60 -11.45 7.00
N GLY A 45 -8.73 -10.18 6.64
CA GLY A 45 -9.95 -9.41 6.88
C GLY A 45 -11.18 -9.99 6.17
N PHE A 46 -11.01 -10.50 4.96
CA PHE A 46 -12.07 -11.14 4.18
C PHE A 46 -12.55 -12.43 4.83
N ASP A 47 -11.63 -13.31 5.25
CA ASP A 47 -11.95 -14.57 5.93
C ASP A 47 -12.69 -14.34 7.26
N GLN A 48 -12.31 -13.27 7.97
CA GLN A 48 -12.95 -12.86 9.22
C GLN A 48 -14.20 -11.99 9.03
N GLY A 49 -14.64 -11.77 7.78
CA GLY A 49 -15.86 -11.01 7.47
C GLY A 49 -15.77 -9.50 7.71
N ALA A 50 -14.57 -8.92 7.83
CA ALA A 50 -14.36 -7.49 8.02
C ALA A 50 -14.64 -6.66 6.75
N VAL A 51 -14.63 -7.29 5.57
CA VAL A 51 -14.89 -6.66 4.27
C VAL A 51 -15.77 -7.56 3.39
N SER A 52 -16.76 -6.99 2.71
CA SER A 52 -17.63 -7.72 1.76
C SER A 52 -17.40 -7.20 0.33
N VAL A 53 -16.92 -8.07 -0.56
CA VAL A 53 -16.65 -7.73 -1.98
C VAL A 53 -17.92 -7.71 -2.82
N PHE A 54 -18.90 -8.53 -2.44
CA PHE A 54 -20.16 -8.69 -3.17
C PHE A 54 -21.23 -7.69 -2.71
N GLY A 55 -20.84 -6.63 -2.00
CA GLY A 55 -21.72 -5.56 -1.55
C GLY A 55 -22.36 -5.80 -0.18
N ALA A 56 -23.20 -4.85 0.24
CA ALA A 56 -24.00 -4.90 1.45
C ALA A 56 -25.19 -5.88 1.37
N ASP A 57 -25.24 -6.72 0.33
CA ASP A 57 -26.26 -7.74 0.16
C ASP A 57 -26.00 -8.88 1.15
N THR A 58 -26.70 -8.83 2.28
CA THR A 58 -26.59 -9.77 3.38
C THR A 58 -27.25 -11.11 3.09
N HIS A 59 -27.82 -11.36 1.92
CA HIS A 59 -28.52 -12.62 1.61
C HIS A 59 -27.66 -13.86 1.88
N VAL A 60 -26.36 -13.83 1.52
CA VAL A 60 -25.43 -14.92 1.85
C VAL A 60 -25.09 -14.95 3.34
N HIS A 61 -24.97 -13.78 3.96
CA HIS A 61 -24.68 -13.62 5.40
C HIS A 61 -25.83 -14.15 6.26
N GLU A 62 -27.08 -13.84 5.91
CA GLU A 62 -28.32 -14.32 6.53
C GLU A 62 -28.53 -15.80 6.25
N PHE A 63 -28.30 -16.27 5.02
CA PHE A 63 -28.36 -17.69 4.70
C PHE A 63 -27.40 -18.53 5.56
N LEU A 64 -26.14 -18.10 5.71
CA LEU A 64 -25.17 -18.77 6.58
C LEU A 64 -25.52 -18.63 8.06
N HIS A 65 -25.98 -17.46 8.46
CA HIS A 65 -26.43 -17.18 9.83
C HIS A 65 -27.64 -18.04 10.23
N ASP A 66 -28.54 -18.32 9.30
CA ASP A 66 -29.68 -19.21 9.49
C ASP A 66 -29.26 -20.68 9.44
N ALA A 67 -28.35 -21.06 8.54
CA ALA A 67 -27.82 -22.42 8.47
C ALA A 67 -27.12 -22.84 9.77
N ARG A 68 -26.35 -21.95 10.41
CA ARG A 68 -25.72 -22.26 11.71
C ARG A 68 -26.76 -22.45 12.83
N HIS A 69 -27.86 -21.68 12.80
CA HIS A 69 -28.95 -21.85 13.75
C HIS A 69 -29.68 -23.18 13.52
N VAL A 70 -29.92 -23.55 12.27
CA VAL A 70 -30.49 -24.85 11.90
C VAL A 70 -29.59 -26.01 12.34
N LEU A 71 -28.26 -25.86 12.21
CA LEU A 71 -27.27 -26.86 12.64
C LEU A 71 -27.00 -26.83 14.16
N GLY A 72 -27.69 -25.98 14.92
CA GLY A 72 -27.61 -25.91 16.38
C GLY A 72 -26.33 -25.27 16.93
N PHE A 73 -25.51 -24.63 16.08
CA PHE A 73 -24.34 -23.89 16.54
C PHE A 73 -24.80 -22.59 17.23
N PRO A 74 -24.38 -22.34 18.49
CA PRO A 74 -24.79 -21.15 19.22
C PRO A 74 -24.20 -19.88 18.59
N CYS A 75 -25.05 -18.86 18.49
CA CYS A 75 -24.65 -17.50 18.19
C CYS A 75 -24.28 -16.78 19.50
N HIS A 76 -23.11 -16.13 19.55
CA HIS A 76 -22.78 -15.20 20.64
C HIS A 76 -23.58 -13.90 20.47
#